data_AF-A0AA41XLV2-F1
#
_entry.id   AF-A0AA41XLV2-F1
#
_cell.length_a   1.000
_cell.length_b   1.000
_cell.length_c   1.000
_cell.angle_alpha   90.00
_cell.angle_beta   90.00
_cell.angle_gamma   90.00
#
_symmetry.space_group_name_H-M   'P 1'
#
loop_
_entity.id
_entity.type
_entity.pdbx_description
1 polymer ?
#
loop_
_entity_poly.entity_id
_entity_poly.type
_entity_poly.pdbx_seq_one_letter_code
_entity_poly.pdbx_strand_id
1 'polypeptide(L)'
;MAFLTAATQQIADAATRLGSIGSAIGSSNTTAASAINSVLPAAADEVSTQIAALFSQCATRYQQLSAAAATFHDQFVQTLTAGAGSYAVAEANSAQTMASASTNPVNTVLTQIEQAQIWFNTSLVNNELAFNQSLVTNEIAFEQTVFGTNSTLNGALNRSFNAYNLLVGTGEQMVNTVFGAQVPTSFTSSLLTGTGQQVFNGGQIGGLIGAFDQTLAAGADLIGLFFGA
;
A
#
# COMPACT_ATOMS: atom_id res chain seq x y z
N MET A 1 2.73 32.62 -18.66
CA MET A 1 1.73 31.57 -18.35
C MET A 1 2.49 30.34 -17.92
N ALA A 2 2.16 29.76 -16.76
CA ALA A 2 2.79 28.53 -16.28
C ALA A 2 2.03 27.35 -16.87
N PHE A 3 2.69 26.54 -17.69
CA PHE A 3 2.14 25.27 -18.14
C PHE A 3 2.39 24.25 -17.02
N LEU A 4 1.32 23.74 -16.41
CA LEU A 4 1.42 22.56 -15.56
C LEU A 4 1.81 21.40 -16.48
N THR A 5 3.03 20.90 -16.33
CA THR A 5 3.53 19.73 -17.04
C THR A 5 3.60 18.59 -16.03
N ALA A 6 2.83 17.53 -16.25
CA ALA A 6 2.96 16.34 -15.44
C ALA A 6 4.20 15.59 -15.92
N ALA A 7 5.11 15.27 -15.00
CA ALA A 7 6.32 14.50 -15.23
C ALA A 7 6.01 12.99 -15.48
N THR A 8 4.99 12.70 -16.29
CA THR A 8 4.38 11.36 -16.43
C THR A 8 5.39 10.30 -16.85
N GLN A 9 6.24 10.64 -17.81
CA GLN A 9 7.28 9.73 -18.29
C GLN A 9 8.35 9.45 -17.22
N GLN A 10 8.70 10.44 -16.39
CA GLN A 10 9.65 10.25 -15.28
C GLN A 10 9.05 9.36 -14.19
N ILE A 11 7.74 9.43 -13.95
CA ILE A 11 7.04 8.55 -13.01
C ILE A 11 6.99 7.12 -13.56
N ALA A 12 6.71 6.94 -14.86
CA ALA A 12 6.73 5.63 -15.50
C ALA A 12 8.13 4.98 -15.49
N ASP A 13 9.17 5.78 -15.74
CA ASP A 13 10.56 5.33 -15.62
C ASP A 13 10.92 4.95 -14.18
N ALA A 14 10.46 5.74 -13.19
CA ALA A 14 10.64 5.44 -11.78
C ALA A 14 9.94 4.13 -11.39
N ALA A 15 8.70 3.91 -11.84
CA ALA A 15 7.97 2.66 -11.61
C ALA A 15 8.74 1.45 -12.20
N THR A 16 9.26 1.58 -13.41
CA THR A 16 10.09 0.54 -14.06
C THR A 16 11.35 0.23 -13.26
N ARG A 17 12.04 1.27 -12.76
CA ARG A 17 13.25 1.11 -11.92
C ARG A 17 12.91 0.46 -10.58
N LEU A 18 11.81 0.85 -9.95
CA LEU A 18 11.34 0.23 -8.72
C LEU A 18 11.00 -1.24 -8.95
N GLY A 19 10.31 -1.60 -10.03
CA GLY A 19 10.06 -3.01 -10.39
C GLY A 19 11.36 -3.81 -10.56
N SER A 20 12.39 -3.21 -11.19
CA SER A 20 13.72 -3.83 -11.32
C SER A 20 14.41 -4.05 -9.98
N ILE A 21 14.31 -3.08 -9.05
CA ILE A 21 14.82 -3.22 -7.67
C ILE A 21 14.11 -4.36 -6.94
N GLY A 22 12.77 -4.41 -7.02
CA GLY A 22 11.97 -5.48 -6.41
C GLY A 22 12.39 -6.86 -6.92
N SER A 23 12.58 -7.00 -8.24
CA SER A 23 13.07 -8.24 -8.85
C SER A 23 14.47 -8.64 -8.35
N ALA A 24 15.40 -7.68 -8.24
CA ALA A 24 16.74 -7.94 -7.72
C ALA A 24 16.72 -8.39 -6.25
N ILE A 25 15.89 -7.75 -5.42
CA ILE A 25 15.70 -8.14 -4.01
C ILE A 25 15.10 -9.55 -3.93
N GLY A 26 14.06 -9.84 -4.72
CA GLY A 26 13.44 -11.17 -4.78
C GLY A 26 14.45 -12.25 -5.16
N SER A 27 15.25 -12.03 -6.18
CA SER A 27 16.31 -12.96 -6.61
C SER A 27 17.36 -13.20 -5.52
N SER A 28 17.80 -12.13 -4.85
CA SER A 28 18.73 -12.22 -3.72
C SER A 28 18.11 -13.02 -2.57
N ASN A 29 16.83 -12.79 -2.27
CA ASN A 29 16.12 -13.47 -1.20
C ASN A 29 15.97 -14.99 -1.48
N THR A 30 15.63 -15.36 -2.72
CA THR A 30 15.57 -16.77 -3.15
C THR A 30 16.95 -17.44 -3.10
N THR A 31 18.00 -16.74 -3.50
CA THR A 31 19.38 -17.28 -3.48
C THR A 31 19.86 -17.51 -2.05
N ALA A 32 19.52 -16.60 -1.12
CA ALA A 32 19.88 -16.73 0.29
C ALA A 32 19.07 -17.80 1.03
N ALA A 33 17.90 -18.19 0.52
CA ALA A 33 16.94 -19.06 1.22
C ALA A 33 17.54 -20.40 1.67
N SER A 34 18.33 -21.07 0.82
CA SER A 34 18.95 -22.35 1.19
C SER A 34 19.98 -22.19 2.31
N ALA A 35 20.84 -21.17 2.20
CA ALA A 35 21.91 -20.89 3.15
C ALA A 35 21.36 -20.60 4.56
N ILE A 36 20.28 -19.82 4.67
CA ILE A 36 19.71 -19.45 5.97
C ILE A 36 18.83 -20.54 6.59
N ASN A 37 18.25 -21.45 5.79
CA ASN A 37 17.41 -22.54 6.30
C ASN A 37 18.22 -23.79 6.70
N SER A 38 19.44 -23.96 6.19
CA SER A 38 20.28 -25.14 6.41
C SER A 38 21.38 -24.94 7.47
N VAL A 39 21.11 -24.13 8.50
CA VAL A 39 22.05 -23.95 9.62
C VAL A 39 22.18 -25.27 10.38
N LEU A 40 23.38 -25.83 10.40
CA LEU A 40 23.69 -27.06 11.12
C LEU A 40 24.00 -26.75 12.60
N PRO A 41 23.72 -27.69 13.52
CA PRO A 41 24.18 -27.59 14.91
C PRO A 41 25.70 -27.44 14.98
N ALA A 42 26.18 -26.51 15.80
CA ALA A 42 27.63 -26.28 15.98
C ALA A 42 28.35 -27.47 16.65
N ALA A 43 27.63 -28.22 17.49
CA ALA A 43 28.06 -29.46 18.12
C ALA A 43 26.87 -30.41 18.33
N ALA A 44 27.15 -31.64 18.78
CA ALA A 44 26.14 -32.69 18.99
C ALA A 44 25.29 -32.51 20.26
N ASP A 45 25.51 -31.43 21.02
CA ASP A 45 24.75 -31.14 22.22
C ASP A 45 23.36 -30.58 21.90
N GLU A 46 22.47 -30.68 22.88
CA GLU A 46 21.08 -30.25 22.76
C GLU A 46 20.95 -28.73 22.56
N VAL A 47 21.85 -27.93 23.14
CA VAL A 47 21.82 -26.46 23.02
C VAL A 47 22.17 -26.04 21.59
N SER A 48 23.23 -26.61 21.01
CA SER A 48 23.59 -26.40 19.60
C SER A 48 22.46 -26.79 18.65
N THR A 49 21.76 -27.89 18.95
CA THR A 49 20.61 -28.36 18.16
C THR A 49 19.44 -27.38 18.24
N GLN A 50 19.11 -26.89 19.44
CA GLN A 50 18.04 -25.91 19.64
C GLN A 50 18.36 -24.55 19.01
N ILE A 51 19.63 -24.10 19.07
CA ILE A 51 20.07 -22.86 18.41
C ILE A 51 19.91 -22.97 16.89
N ALA A 52 20.33 -24.09 16.28
CA ALA A 52 20.12 -24.33 14.86
C ALA A 52 18.63 -24.34 14.48
N ALA A 53 17.77 -24.95 15.30
CA ALA A 53 16.33 -24.94 15.12
C ALA A 53 15.73 -23.52 15.22
N LEU A 54 16.22 -22.68 16.14
CA LEU A 54 15.82 -21.28 16.26
C LEU A 54 16.20 -20.48 15.01
N PHE A 55 17.41 -20.65 14.48
CA PHE A 55 17.82 -19.99 13.23
C PHE A 55 16.94 -20.42 12.05
N SER A 56 16.60 -21.71 11.96
CA SER A 56 15.69 -22.22 10.92
C SER A 56 14.28 -21.61 11.02
N GLN A 57 13.75 -21.44 12.24
CA GLN A 57 12.48 -20.72 12.44
C GLN A 57 12.57 -19.24 12.04
N CYS A 58 13.66 -18.56 12.41
CA CYS A 58 13.90 -17.17 12.02
C CYS A 58 13.98 -17.02 10.50
N ALA A 59 14.70 -17.92 9.82
CA ALA A 59 14.80 -17.98 8.37
C ALA A 59 13.44 -18.17 7.70
N THR A 60 12.60 -19.08 8.23
CA THR A 60 11.24 -19.31 7.71
C THR A 60 10.38 -18.05 7.83
N ARG A 61 10.39 -17.38 9.00
CA ARG A 61 9.63 -16.12 9.20
C ARG A 61 10.14 -15.00 8.31
N TYR A 62 11.46 -14.87 8.15
CA TYR A 62 12.06 -13.90 7.25
C TYR A 62 11.62 -14.12 5.80
N GLN A 63 11.56 -15.37 5.32
CA GLN A 63 11.09 -15.69 3.98
C GLN A 63 9.61 -15.32 3.77
N GLN A 64 8.76 -15.59 4.77
CA GLN A 64 7.34 -15.22 4.72
C GLN A 64 7.13 -13.70 4.70
N LEU A 65 7.86 -12.96 5.55
CA LEU A 65 7.83 -11.49 5.56
C LEU A 65 8.36 -10.90 4.25
N SER A 66 9.44 -11.45 3.71
CA SER A 66 10.02 -10.99 2.44
C SER A 66 9.07 -11.22 1.27
N ALA A 67 8.31 -12.32 1.28
CA ALA A 67 7.27 -12.56 0.28
C ALA A 67 6.12 -11.56 0.39
N ALA A 68 5.64 -11.26 1.60
CA ALA A 68 4.61 -10.24 1.81
C ALA A 68 5.08 -8.83 1.37
N ALA A 69 6.34 -8.48 1.67
CA ALA A 69 6.94 -7.22 1.23
C ALA A 69 7.08 -7.14 -0.31
N ALA A 70 7.42 -8.24 -0.97
CA ALA A 70 7.47 -8.30 -2.43
C ALA A 70 6.10 -8.05 -3.06
N THR A 71 5.04 -8.68 -2.55
CA THR A 71 3.68 -8.47 -3.04
C THR A 71 3.22 -7.02 -2.83
N PHE A 72 3.54 -6.41 -1.69
CA PHE A 72 3.26 -4.99 -1.45
C PHE A 72 4.00 -4.09 -2.46
N HIS A 73 5.29 -4.36 -2.70
CA HIS A 73 6.11 -3.58 -3.62
C HIS A 73 5.57 -3.65 -5.06
N ASP A 74 5.18 -4.83 -5.53
CA ASP A 74 4.62 -5.01 -6.87
C ASP A 74 3.32 -4.19 -7.05
N GLN A 75 2.48 -4.17 -6.02
CA GLN A 75 1.25 -3.38 -6.02
C GLN A 75 1.52 -1.88 -6.01
N PHE A 76 2.49 -1.44 -5.21
CA PHE A 76 2.93 -0.05 -5.21
C PHE A 76 3.40 0.39 -6.60
N VAL A 77 4.22 -0.43 -7.27
CA VAL A 77 4.69 -0.17 -8.64
C VAL A 77 3.52 -0.15 -9.63
N GLN A 78 2.55 -1.06 -9.48
CA GLN A 78 1.35 -1.11 -10.32
C GLN A 78 0.51 0.16 -10.18
N THR A 79 0.24 0.61 -8.95
CA THR A 79 -0.50 1.84 -8.68
C THR A 79 0.23 3.07 -9.22
N LEU A 80 1.55 3.14 -9.04
CA LEU A 80 2.36 4.23 -9.59
C LEU A 80 2.29 4.28 -11.12
N THR A 81 2.32 3.12 -11.77
CA THR A 81 2.17 2.99 -13.23
C THR A 81 0.78 3.41 -13.71
N ALA A 82 -0.27 2.97 -13.00
CA ALA A 82 -1.65 3.35 -13.29
C ALA A 82 -1.86 4.86 -13.16
N GLY A 83 -1.31 5.47 -12.10
CA GLY A 83 -1.34 6.92 -11.90
C GLY A 83 -0.67 7.69 -13.04
N ALA A 84 0.53 7.26 -13.47
CA ALA A 84 1.20 7.86 -14.63
C ALA A 84 0.34 7.78 -15.91
N GLY A 85 -0.33 6.64 -16.13
CA GLY A 85 -1.29 6.45 -17.23
C GLY A 85 -2.48 7.40 -17.16
N SER A 86 -3.07 7.59 -15.96
CA SER A 86 -4.19 8.53 -15.76
C SER A 86 -3.82 9.97 -16.12
N TYR A 87 -2.62 10.43 -15.75
CA TYR A 87 -2.14 11.76 -16.15
C TYR A 87 -1.89 11.87 -17.65
N ALA A 88 -1.31 10.85 -18.29
CA ALA A 88 -1.08 10.86 -19.74
C ALA A 88 -2.40 10.97 -20.53
N VAL A 89 -3.45 10.27 -20.08
CA VAL A 89 -4.79 10.40 -20.68
C VAL A 89 -5.40 11.78 -20.41
N ALA A 90 -5.19 12.35 -19.22
CA ALA A 90 -5.65 13.70 -18.90
C ALA A 90 -5.02 14.76 -19.82
N GLU A 91 -3.72 14.64 -20.12
CA GLU A 91 -3.02 15.51 -21.07
C GLU A 91 -3.59 15.35 -22.49
N ALA A 92 -3.83 14.12 -22.94
CA ALA A 92 -4.44 13.85 -24.24
C ALA A 92 -5.86 14.45 -24.36
N ASN A 93 -6.69 14.31 -23.32
CA ASN A 93 -8.03 14.89 -23.27
C ASN A 93 -8.00 16.43 -23.27
N SER A 94 -7.00 17.03 -22.61
CA SER A 94 -6.81 18.48 -22.60
C SER A 94 -6.45 18.99 -24.00
N ALA A 95 -5.55 18.30 -24.71
CA ALA A 95 -5.20 18.63 -26.09
C ALA A 95 -6.40 18.48 -27.05
N GLN A 96 -7.18 17.41 -26.91
CA GLN A 96 -8.40 17.15 -27.67
C GLN A 96 -9.44 18.27 -27.48
N THR A 97 -9.65 18.69 -26.23
CA THR A 97 -10.56 19.79 -25.87
C THR A 97 -10.10 21.10 -26.52
N MET A 98 -8.81 21.41 -26.45
CA MET A 98 -8.26 22.64 -27.04
C MET A 98 -8.38 22.66 -28.56
N ALA A 99 -8.15 21.53 -29.24
CA ALA A 99 -8.39 21.43 -30.68
C ALA A 99 -9.87 21.65 -31.02
N SER A 100 -10.76 21.00 -30.26
CA SER A 100 -12.21 21.05 -30.45
C SER A 100 -12.81 22.44 -30.15
N ALA A 101 -12.17 23.24 -29.28
CA ALA A 101 -12.64 24.56 -28.89
C ALA A 101 -12.68 25.57 -30.05
N SER A 102 -11.86 25.36 -31.09
CA SER A 102 -11.82 26.22 -32.28
C SER A 102 -12.93 25.90 -33.30
N THR A 103 -13.55 24.73 -33.22
CA THR A 103 -14.48 24.22 -34.24
C THR A 103 -15.87 23.86 -33.71
N ASN A 104 -16.08 23.82 -32.39
CA ASN A 104 -17.33 23.38 -31.77
C ASN A 104 -18.01 24.49 -30.95
N PRO A 105 -19.34 24.42 -30.77
CA PRO A 105 -20.05 25.31 -29.86
C PRO A 105 -19.51 25.24 -28.43
N VAL A 106 -19.51 26.35 -27.71
CA VAL A 106 -19.02 26.45 -26.32
C VAL A 106 -19.65 25.40 -25.41
N ASN A 107 -20.94 25.11 -25.55
CA ASN A 107 -21.61 24.08 -24.76
C ASN A 107 -21.01 22.68 -24.97
N THR A 108 -20.60 22.33 -26.19
CA THR A 108 -19.95 21.05 -26.49
C THR A 108 -18.56 20.96 -25.86
N VAL A 109 -17.82 22.07 -25.86
CA VAL A 109 -16.50 22.13 -25.22
C VAL A 109 -16.66 22.02 -23.70
N LEU A 110 -17.66 22.68 -23.13
CA LEU A 110 -17.92 22.64 -21.69
C LEU A 110 -18.30 21.23 -21.22
N THR A 111 -19.12 20.50 -21.99
CA THR A 111 -19.44 19.10 -21.68
C THR A 111 -18.23 18.18 -21.83
N GLN A 112 -17.34 18.43 -22.80
CA GLN A 112 -16.08 17.67 -22.92
C GLN A 112 -15.16 17.87 -21.71
N ILE A 113 -15.01 19.12 -21.23
CA ILE A 113 -14.23 19.44 -20.03
C ILE A 113 -14.82 18.73 -18.80
N GLU A 114 -16.14 18.79 -18.64
CA GLU A 114 -16.84 18.12 -17.55
C GLU A 114 -16.60 16.60 -17.57
N GLN A 115 -16.74 15.97 -18.74
CA GLN A 115 -16.49 14.53 -18.89
C GLN A 115 -15.02 14.16 -18.64
N ALA A 116 -14.07 14.99 -19.07
CA ALA A 116 -12.64 14.77 -18.82
C ALA A 116 -12.31 14.83 -17.32
N GLN A 117 -12.90 15.78 -16.59
CA GLN A 117 -12.75 15.89 -15.14
C GLN A 117 -13.39 14.69 -14.42
N ILE A 118 -14.61 14.32 -14.80
CA ILE A 118 -15.30 13.15 -14.23
C ILE A 118 -14.47 11.89 -14.45
N TRP A 119 -13.95 11.69 -15.66
CA TRP A 119 -13.12 10.53 -15.98
C TRP A 119 -11.83 10.48 -15.16
N PHE A 120 -11.14 11.62 -15.02
CA PHE A 120 -9.91 11.69 -14.23
C PHE A 120 -10.18 11.37 -12.76
N ASN A 121 -11.17 12.02 -12.16
CA ASN A 121 -11.54 11.80 -10.76
C ASN A 121 -12.02 10.37 -10.52
N THR A 122 -12.81 9.81 -11.42
CA THR A 122 -13.27 8.42 -11.32
C THR A 122 -12.10 7.44 -11.41
N SER A 123 -11.15 7.68 -12.32
CA SER A 123 -9.97 6.83 -12.48
C SER A 123 -9.05 6.91 -11.27
N LEU A 124 -8.85 8.11 -10.71
CA LEU A 124 -8.10 8.32 -9.47
C LEU A 124 -8.67 7.47 -8.32
N VAL A 125 -9.96 7.65 -8.04
CA VAL A 125 -10.64 6.93 -6.93
C VAL A 125 -10.64 5.42 -7.14
N ASN A 126 -10.81 4.95 -8.38
CA ASN A 126 -10.74 3.52 -8.68
C ASN A 126 -9.34 2.94 -8.44
N ASN A 127 -8.28 3.69 -8.79
CA ASN A 127 -6.91 3.26 -8.53
C ASN A 127 -6.60 3.21 -7.03
N GLU A 128 -7.08 4.18 -6.25
CA GLU A 128 -6.94 4.19 -4.79
C GLU A 128 -7.72 3.04 -4.13
N LEU A 129 -8.98 2.81 -4.53
CA LEU A 129 -9.76 1.67 -4.01
C LEU A 129 -9.11 0.32 -4.36
N ALA A 130 -8.55 0.19 -5.56
CA ALA A 130 -7.81 -1.00 -5.96
C ALA A 130 -6.55 -1.18 -5.11
N PHE A 131 -5.81 -0.10 -4.84
CA PHE A 131 -4.67 -0.11 -3.94
C PHE A 131 -5.08 -0.55 -2.52
N ASN A 132 -6.13 0.05 -1.97
CA ASN A 132 -6.66 -0.26 -0.63
C ASN A 132 -7.03 -1.73 -0.50
N GLN A 133 -7.77 -2.25 -1.49
CA GLN A 133 -8.14 -3.66 -1.51
C GLN A 133 -6.91 -4.57 -1.53
N SER A 134 -5.90 -4.22 -2.34
CA SER A 134 -4.67 -4.99 -2.48
C SER A 134 -3.84 -4.97 -1.20
N LEU A 135 -3.74 -3.82 -0.56
CA LEU A 135 -3.06 -3.62 0.72
C LEU A 135 -3.68 -4.50 1.80
N VAL A 136 -4.99 -4.38 2.03
CA VAL A 136 -5.72 -5.15 3.04
C VAL A 136 -5.65 -6.65 2.77
N THR A 137 -5.75 -7.08 1.50
CA THR A 137 -5.60 -8.49 1.15
C THR A 137 -4.21 -9.02 1.50
N ASN A 138 -3.15 -8.25 1.26
CA ASN A 138 -1.79 -8.66 1.62
C ASN A 138 -1.57 -8.74 3.13
N GLU A 139 -2.10 -7.79 3.88
CA GLU A 139 -1.98 -7.76 5.33
C GLU A 139 -2.67 -8.96 5.97
N ILE A 140 -3.89 -9.28 5.52
CA ILE A 140 -4.61 -10.48 5.96
C ILE A 140 -3.84 -11.75 5.58
N ALA A 141 -3.28 -11.80 4.37
CA ALA A 141 -2.48 -12.95 3.93
C ALA A 141 -1.20 -13.12 4.78
N PHE A 142 -0.54 -12.00 5.12
CA PHE A 142 0.63 -12.00 5.99
C PHE A 142 0.27 -12.47 7.40
N GLU A 143 -0.81 -11.93 7.99
CA GLU A 143 -1.33 -12.32 9.29
C GLU A 143 -1.57 -13.84 9.35
N GLN A 144 -2.30 -14.38 8.37
CA GLN A 144 -2.61 -15.80 8.30
C GLN A 144 -1.38 -16.68 8.11
N THR A 145 -0.41 -16.25 7.29
CA THR A 145 0.76 -17.04 6.94
C THR A 145 1.81 -17.07 8.07
N VAL A 146 1.97 -15.95 8.79
CA VAL A 146 3.02 -15.80 9.81
C VAL A 146 2.51 -16.12 11.21
N PHE A 147 1.28 -15.75 11.54
CA PHE A 147 0.73 -15.83 12.90
C PHE A 147 -0.45 -16.79 13.05
N GLY A 148 -0.95 -17.34 11.94
CA GLY A 148 -2.09 -18.25 11.91
C GLY A 148 -3.44 -17.54 12.13
N THR A 149 -4.53 -18.30 12.09
CA THR A 149 -5.91 -17.77 12.09
C THR A 149 -6.49 -17.45 13.47
N ASN A 150 -5.93 -17.96 14.58
CA ASN A 150 -6.51 -17.88 15.93
C ASN A 150 -5.52 -17.44 17.00
N SER A 151 -4.85 -16.30 16.81
CA SER A 151 -3.95 -15.74 17.83
C SER A 151 -4.57 -14.49 18.48
N THR A 152 -4.46 -14.35 19.81
CA THR A 152 -4.72 -13.07 20.52
C THR A 152 -3.85 -11.93 19.96
N LEU A 153 -2.71 -12.29 19.37
CA LEU A 153 -1.81 -11.41 18.61
C LEU A 153 -2.47 -10.76 17.40
N ASN A 154 -3.42 -11.43 16.74
CA ASN A 154 -4.05 -10.93 15.53
C ASN A 154 -4.82 -9.63 15.80
N GLY A 155 -5.47 -9.52 16.95
CA GLY A 155 -6.13 -8.26 17.32
C GLY A 155 -5.17 -7.09 17.53
N ALA A 156 -3.91 -7.33 17.90
CA ALA A 156 -2.88 -6.29 18.02
C ALA A 156 -2.24 -5.95 16.65
N LEU A 157 -1.95 -6.99 15.85
CA LEU A 157 -1.45 -6.84 14.49
C LEU A 157 -2.43 -6.07 13.60
N ASN A 158 -3.71 -6.42 13.64
CA ASN A 158 -4.75 -5.76 12.83
C ASN A 158 -4.91 -4.29 13.24
N ARG A 159 -4.88 -4.01 14.56
CA ARG A 159 -4.85 -2.62 15.06
C ARG A 159 -3.63 -1.85 14.55
N SER A 160 -2.46 -2.50 14.47
CA SER A 160 -1.24 -1.88 13.93
C SER A 160 -1.34 -1.62 12.43
N PHE A 161 -1.78 -2.59 11.62
CA PHE A 161 -2.03 -2.42 10.18
C PHE A 161 -3.05 -1.31 9.94
N ASN A 162 -4.17 -1.34 10.66
CA ASN A 162 -5.20 -0.31 10.56
C ASN A 162 -4.67 1.11 10.85
N ALA A 163 -3.75 1.26 11.81
CA ALA A 163 -3.14 2.56 12.10
C ALA A 163 -2.32 3.09 10.91
N TYR A 164 -1.49 2.25 10.28
CA TYR A 164 -0.72 2.62 9.10
C TYR A 164 -1.63 2.86 7.89
N ASN A 165 -2.64 2.03 7.70
CA ASN A 165 -3.60 2.16 6.62
C ASN A 165 -4.43 3.44 6.72
N LEU A 166 -4.73 3.89 7.94
CA LEU A 166 -5.43 5.17 8.13
C LEU A 166 -4.55 6.38 7.82
N LEU A 167 -3.23 6.27 7.99
CA LEU A 167 -2.30 7.28 7.51
C LEU A 167 -2.29 7.32 5.97
N VAL A 168 -2.24 6.16 5.32
CA VAL A 168 -2.38 6.02 3.85
C VAL A 168 -3.68 6.65 3.38
N GLY A 169 -4.82 6.24 3.93
CA GLY A 169 -6.14 6.76 3.55
C GLY A 169 -6.29 8.25 3.80
N THR A 170 -5.59 8.82 4.79
CA THR A 170 -5.55 10.28 4.98
C THR A 170 -4.80 10.97 3.83
N GLY A 171 -3.71 10.38 3.35
CA GLY A 171 -3.00 10.85 2.17
C GLY A 171 -3.87 10.81 0.92
N GLU A 172 -4.58 9.70 0.69
CA GLU A 172 -5.52 9.55 -0.42
C GLU A 172 -6.67 10.57 -0.33
N GLN A 173 -7.28 10.74 0.83
CA GLN A 173 -8.32 11.75 1.05
C GLN A 173 -7.82 13.18 0.80
N MET A 174 -6.57 13.48 1.14
CA MET A 174 -5.95 14.77 0.82
C MET A 174 -5.86 14.96 -0.70
N VAL A 175 -5.37 13.95 -1.42
CA VAL A 175 -5.28 13.98 -2.89
C VAL A 175 -6.67 14.16 -3.51
N ASN A 176 -7.66 13.39 -3.05
CA ASN A 176 -9.05 13.52 -3.49
C ASN A 176 -9.63 14.92 -3.25
N THR A 177 -9.35 15.51 -2.09
CA THR A 177 -9.79 16.87 -1.76
C THR A 177 -9.16 17.90 -2.70
N VAL A 178 -7.87 17.76 -3.02
CA VAL A 178 -7.16 18.67 -3.94
C VAL A 178 -7.75 18.62 -5.35
N PHE A 179 -8.13 17.43 -5.84
CA PHE A 179 -8.71 17.25 -7.17
C PHE A 179 -10.25 17.31 -7.21
N GLY A 180 -10.89 17.51 -6.05
CA GLY A 180 -12.35 17.49 -5.92
C GLY A 180 -12.98 16.14 -6.28
N ALA A 181 -12.22 15.05 -6.16
CA ALA A 181 -12.69 13.71 -6.43
C ALA A 181 -13.64 13.25 -5.32
N GLN A 182 -14.79 12.70 -5.71
CA GLN A 182 -15.79 12.18 -4.79
C GLN A 182 -15.48 10.72 -4.50
N VAL A 183 -15.24 10.39 -3.24
CA VAL A 183 -14.99 9.03 -2.79
C VAL A 183 -16.26 8.40 -2.20
N PRO A 184 -16.43 7.06 -2.30
CA PRO A 184 -17.50 6.35 -1.61
C PRO A 184 -17.41 6.51 -0.08
N THR A 185 -18.54 6.37 0.62
CA THR A 185 -18.57 6.37 2.10
C THR A 185 -17.75 5.23 2.70
N SER A 186 -17.54 4.15 1.94
CA SER A 186 -16.72 3.00 2.34
C SER A 186 -15.22 3.20 2.08
N PHE A 187 -14.78 4.33 1.54
CA PHE A 187 -13.39 4.56 1.16
C PHE A 187 -12.42 4.34 2.32
N THR A 188 -12.61 5.04 3.43
CA THR A 188 -11.72 4.90 4.59
C THR A 188 -11.86 3.53 5.27
N SER A 189 -13.05 2.91 5.23
CA SER A 189 -13.23 1.55 5.74
C SER A 189 -12.63 0.46 4.84
N SER A 190 -12.38 0.75 3.56
CA SER A 190 -11.75 -0.19 2.62
C SER A 190 -10.28 -0.49 2.97
N LEU A 191 -9.71 0.32 3.86
CA LEU A 191 -8.34 0.24 4.38
C LEU A 191 -8.25 -0.52 5.70
N LEU A 192 -9.36 -1.00 6.26
CA LEU A 192 -9.35 -1.67 7.55
C LEU A 192 -9.31 -3.19 7.39
N THR A 193 -8.38 -3.82 8.11
CA THR A 193 -8.30 -5.26 8.35
C THR A 193 -9.22 -5.67 9.51
N GLY A 194 -9.85 -6.84 9.39
CA GLY A 194 -10.76 -7.40 10.41
C GLY A 194 -12.15 -6.75 10.47
N THR A 195 -12.85 -6.89 11.60
CA THR A 195 -14.11 -6.15 11.83
C THR A 195 -13.77 -4.71 12.22
N GLY A 196 -14.50 -3.72 11.70
CA GLY A 196 -14.18 -2.27 11.78
C GLY A 196 -14.09 -1.62 13.17
N GLN A 197 -13.98 -2.42 14.25
CA GLN A 197 -13.79 -1.97 15.64
C GLN A 197 -12.33 -2.06 16.13
N GLN A 198 -11.38 -2.40 15.26
CA GLN A 198 -9.97 -2.58 15.64
C GLN A 198 -9.10 -1.36 15.32
N VAL A 199 -9.46 -0.21 15.88
CA VAL A 199 -8.64 1.00 15.91
C VAL A 199 -8.39 1.41 17.36
N PHE A 200 -7.25 2.03 17.65
CA PHE A 200 -6.91 2.47 19.02
C PHE A 200 -7.81 3.63 19.48
N ASN A 201 -8.00 3.77 20.81
CA ASN A 201 -8.62 4.94 21.47
C ASN A 201 -10.01 5.40 20.94
N GLY A 202 -10.93 4.48 20.66
CA GLY A 202 -12.37 4.81 20.61
C GLY A 202 -12.98 5.09 19.23
N GLY A 203 -12.29 4.79 18.12
CA GLY A 203 -12.97 4.65 16.82
C GLY A 203 -12.83 5.82 15.84
N GLN A 204 -11.99 6.83 16.11
CA GLN A 204 -11.89 7.97 15.22
C GLN A 204 -11.08 7.62 13.96
N ILE A 205 -11.80 7.30 12.90
CA ILE A 205 -11.30 6.84 11.61
C ILE A 205 -11.22 8.06 10.68
N GLY A 206 -10.00 8.49 10.37
CA GLY A 206 -9.73 9.52 9.34
C GLY A 206 -9.17 10.85 9.87
N GLY A 207 -8.46 11.54 8.97
CA GLY A 207 -7.78 12.81 9.24
C GLY A 207 -6.40 12.64 9.88
N LEU A 208 -5.52 13.63 9.68
CA LEU A 208 -4.11 13.57 10.12
C LEU A 208 -3.97 13.39 11.63
N ILE A 209 -4.88 13.96 12.42
CA ILE A 209 -4.88 13.86 13.89
C ILE A 209 -5.23 12.43 14.32
N GLY A 210 -6.24 11.81 13.70
CA GLY A 210 -6.62 10.43 13.98
C GLY A 210 -5.53 9.43 13.56
N ALA A 211 -4.91 9.64 12.40
CA ALA A 211 -3.81 8.80 11.93
C ALA A 211 -2.57 8.89 12.84
N PHE A 212 -2.22 10.09 13.31
CA PHE A 212 -1.06 10.28 14.20
C PHE A 212 -1.28 9.65 15.59
N ASP A 213 -2.48 9.77 16.15
CA ASP A 213 -2.83 9.13 17.43
C ASP A 213 -2.79 7.60 17.34
N GLN A 214 -3.32 7.05 16.24
CA GLN A 214 -3.33 5.61 16.03
C GLN A 214 -1.93 5.03 15.75
N THR A 215 -1.09 5.74 14.99
CA THR A 215 0.29 5.31 14.74
C THR A 215 1.16 5.38 16.00
N LEU A 216 0.96 6.38 16.85
CA LEU A 216 1.64 6.48 18.14
C LEU A 216 1.24 5.32 19.07
N ALA A 217 -0.04 4.97 19.12
CA ALA A 217 -0.55 3.84 19.91
C ALA A 217 -0.07 2.47 19.38
N ALA A 218 0.00 2.31 18.06
CA ALA A 218 0.55 1.09 17.44
C ALA A 218 2.03 0.89 17.80
N GLY A 219 2.84 1.96 17.82
CA GLY A 219 4.24 1.90 18.24
C GLY A 219 4.44 1.43 19.68
N ALA A 220 3.56 1.86 20.60
CA ALA A 220 3.60 1.43 22.00
C ALA A 220 3.23 -0.06 22.17
N ASP A 221 2.24 -0.56 21.43
CA ASP A 221 1.79 -1.96 21.51
C ASP A 221 2.82 -2.92 20.86
N LEU A 222 3.49 -2.49 19.78
CA LEU A 222 4.53 -3.29 19.13
C LEU A 222 5.77 -3.48 20.03
N ILE A 223 6.14 -2.46 20.82
CA ILE A 223 7.25 -2.56 21.78
C ILE A 223 6.93 -3.58 22.89
N GLY A 224 5.67 -3.65 23.34
CA GLY A 224 5.22 -4.66 24.30
C GLY A 224 5.31 -6.10 23.77
N LEU A 225 5.19 -6.30 22.46
CA LEU A 225 5.24 -7.60 21.79
C LEU A 225 6.64 -8.24 21.77
N PHE A 226 7.69 -7.42 21.68
CA PHE A 226 9.09 -7.87 21.54
C PHE A 226 9.84 -7.93 22.87
N PHE A 227 9.44 -7.12 23.85
CA PHE A 227 10.15 -7.00 25.12
C PHE A 227 9.41 -7.57 26.32
N GLY A 228 8.14 -7.97 26.16
CA GLY A 228 7.32 -8.49 27.24
C GLY A 228 6.95 -7.39 28.24
N ALA A 229 5.66 -7.21 28.46
CA ALA A 229 5.17 -6.68 29.73
C ALA A 229 5.01 -7.84 30.72
#